data_AF-G5JN91-F1
#
_entry.id   AF-G5JN91-F1
#
_cell.length_a   1.000
_cell.length_b   1.000
_cell.length_c   1.000
_cell.angle_alpha   90.00
_cell.angle_beta   90.00
_cell.angle_gamma   90.00
#
_symmetry.space_group_name_H-M   'P 1'
#
loop_
_entity.id
_entity.type
_entity.pdbx_description
1 polymer ?
#
loop_
_entity_poly.entity_id
_entity_poly.type
_entity_poly.pdbx_seq_one_letter_code
_entity_poly.pdbx_strand_id
1 'polypeptide(L)'
;MKKIVPLVSFIACLVLVVGCQSKDSKKPSSSQHQSKENSSKGVTSFEVGQTYICDDGVYFKIVDEDTYVLFDDAASQYKTEQDLRDASRDSEQSIHPLLYFYDCHYTKKGDNYIGSGSTETMMVFSTVANFKDGKYYRTSDEVRNYKDPVRIKLGENGYYLASGSKPYDHYYKSNKKIPSTKEEFLKQYTYAPETEDDGRY
;
A
#
# COMPACT_ATOMS: atom_id res chain seq x y z
N MET A 1 -31.40 52.94 8.51
CA MET A 1 -30.04 53.52 8.32
C MET A 1 -29.74 54.47 9.46
N LYS A 2 -28.77 54.13 10.33
CA LYS A 2 -27.82 55.04 11.01
C LYS A 2 -27.05 54.29 12.12
N LYS A 3 -25.77 54.07 11.80
CA LYS A 3 -24.55 54.16 12.62
C LYS A 3 -24.45 53.34 13.92
N ILE A 4 -23.55 52.35 13.89
CA ILE A 4 -22.86 51.78 15.06
C ILE A 4 -21.45 52.39 15.13
N VAL A 5 -20.91 52.41 16.37
CA VAL A 5 -19.50 52.61 16.81
C VAL A 5 -19.17 54.09 17.09
N PRO A 6 -18.42 54.49 18.15
CA PRO A 6 -17.37 53.77 18.94
C PRO A 6 -17.59 53.84 20.49
N LEU A 7 -16.77 53.29 21.40
CA LEU A 7 -15.38 53.68 21.72
C LEU A 7 -14.84 52.78 22.87
N VAL A 8 -13.79 52.00 22.62
CA VAL A 8 -12.40 52.06 23.18
C VAL A 8 -12.26 52.04 24.72
N SER A 9 -11.49 51.07 25.24
CA SER A 9 -10.24 51.28 26.04
C SER A 9 -9.88 49.97 26.77
N PHE A 10 -8.87 49.20 26.35
CA PHE A 10 -7.42 49.26 26.68
C PHE A 10 -7.03 48.67 28.06
N ILE A 11 -5.81 48.09 28.09
CA ILE A 11 -5.02 47.49 29.20
C ILE A 11 -5.11 45.95 29.19
N ALA A 12 -4.21 45.19 28.55
CA ALA A 12 -2.74 45.04 28.70
C ALA A 12 -2.30 44.43 30.05
N CYS A 13 -1.88 43.16 30.04
CA CYS A 13 -0.65 42.70 30.70
C CYS A 13 -0.30 41.25 30.31
N LEU A 14 0.90 41.08 29.73
CA LEU A 14 1.64 39.82 29.59
C LEU A 14 1.86 39.17 30.96
N VAL A 15 1.84 37.82 31.02
CA VAL A 15 2.96 37.02 31.57
C VAL A 15 3.04 35.68 30.83
N LEU A 16 4.23 35.39 30.31
CA LEU A 16 4.67 34.11 29.76
C LEU A 16 4.78 33.05 30.86
N VAL A 17 4.23 31.85 30.64
CA VAL A 17 4.79 30.63 31.25
C VAL A 17 5.08 29.63 30.15
N VAL A 18 6.37 29.47 29.91
CA VAL A 18 7.00 28.35 29.23
C VAL A 18 6.70 27.07 30.02
N GLY A 19 6.13 26.09 29.33
CA GLY A 19 5.96 24.73 29.82
C GLY A 19 6.02 23.77 28.65
N CYS A 20 7.24 23.36 28.27
CA CYS A 20 7.48 22.26 27.36
C CYS A 20 6.97 20.96 28.00
N GLN A 21 5.97 20.30 27.40
CA GLN A 21 5.82 18.85 27.47
C GLN A 21 5.37 18.32 26.11
N SER A 22 6.31 17.61 25.48
CA SER A 22 6.16 16.44 24.60
C SER A 22 4.90 16.36 23.75
N LYS A 23 5.05 16.72 22.47
CA LYS A 23 4.16 16.21 21.42
C LYS A 23 4.49 14.74 21.22
N ASP A 24 3.72 13.86 21.85
CA ASP A 24 3.65 12.46 21.44
C ASP A 24 3.00 12.42 20.05
N SER A 25 3.86 12.43 19.03
CA SER A 25 3.52 12.05 17.68
C SER A 25 2.94 10.64 17.72
N LYS A 26 1.62 10.52 17.49
CA LYS A 26 0.99 9.23 17.22
C LYS A 26 1.68 8.59 16.03
N LYS A 27 2.59 7.66 16.32
CA LYS A 27 3.14 6.69 15.38
C LYS A 27 1.95 5.95 14.74
N PRO A 28 1.85 5.81 13.41
CA PRO A 28 0.92 4.86 12.83
C PRO A 28 1.40 3.46 13.21
N SER A 29 0.72 2.85 14.18
CA SER A 29 0.97 1.47 14.59
C SER A 29 0.59 0.53 13.45
N SER A 30 1.56 0.14 12.64
CA SER A 30 1.48 -0.93 11.66
C SER A 30 1.34 -2.28 12.38
N SER A 31 0.12 -2.64 12.71
CA SER A 31 -0.26 -3.98 13.15
C SER A 31 -1.76 -4.13 12.96
N GLN A 32 -2.15 -4.44 11.74
CA GLN A 32 -3.50 -4.88 11.42
C GLN A 32 -3.40 -6.15 10.59
N HIS A 33 -3.23 -7.28 11.30
CA HIS A 33 -3.89 -8.51 10.88
C HIS A 33 -5.39 -8.19 10.89
N GLN A 34 -5.97 -7.90 9.73
CA GLN A 34 -7.37 -7.55 9.60
C GLN A 34 -8.12 -8.55 8.73
N SER A 35 -8.94 -9.31 9.46
CA SER A 35 -10.14 -10.06 9.09
C SER A 35 -10.57 -10.03 7.62
N LYS A 36 -10.42 -11.19 6.98
CA LYS A 36 -11.27 -11.65 5.88
C LYS A 36 -12.73 -11.55 6.36
N GLU A 37 -13.54 -10.72 5.72
CA GLU A 37 -14.98 -10.67 6.01
C GLU A 37 -15.55 -12.05 5.66
N ASN A 38 -16.27 -12.65 6.60
CA ASN A 38 -16.53 -14.09 6.68
C ASN A 38 -17.65 -14.55 5.72
N SER A 39 -17.51 -14.28 4.42
CA SER A 39 -18.30 -14.94 3.37
C SER A 39 -17.46 -16.00 2.69
N SER A 40 -17.89 -17.26 2.74
CA SER A 40 -17.21 -18.37 2.04
C SER A 40 -17.18 -18.18 0.52
N LYS A 41 -17.95 -17.24 -0.02
CA LYS A 41 -17.97 -16.85 -1.44
C LYS A 41 -17.18 -15.56 -1.65
N GLY A 42 -16.39 -15.53 -2.72
CA GLY A 42 -15.72 -14.33 -3.22
C GLY A 42 -16.71 -13.33 -3.81
N VAL A 43 -16.20 -12.16 -4.19
CA VAL A 43 -17.03 -11.06 -4.70
C VAL A 43 -17.51 -11.32 -6.12
N THR A 44 -18.75 -10.96 -6.43
CA THR A 44 -19.35 -11.12 -7.77
C THR A 44 -19.42 -9.82 -8.56
N SER A 45 -19.02 -8.70 -7.95
CA SER A 45 -18.91 -7.38 -8.56
C SER A 45 -17.70 -6.63 -7.97
N PHE A 46 -17.09 -5.80 -8.80
CA PHE A 46 -16.10 -4.83 -8.35
C PHE A 46 -16.70 -3.42 -8.39
N GLU A 47 -16.43 -2.66 -7.34
CA GLU A 47 -16.82 -1.26 -7.18
C GLU A 47 -15.58 -0.38 -7.33
N VAL A 48 -15.72 0.72 -8.07
CA VAL A 48 -14.63 1.70 -8.22
C VAL A 48 -14.27 2.28 -6.85
N GLY A 49 -12.98 2.32 -6.53
CA GLY A 49 -12.45 2.83 -5.27
C GLY A 49 -12.51 1.84 -4.09
N GLN A 50 -13.20 0.71 -4.22
CA GLN A 50 -13.23 -0.33 -3.18
C GLN A 50 -11.97 -1.19 -3.26
N THR A 51 -11.33 -1.41 -2.11
CA THR A 51 -10.22 -2.36 -2.01
C THR A 51 -10.73 -3.79 -1.84
N TYR A 52 -10.07 -4.69 -2.53
CA TYR A 52 -10.25 -6.12 -2.42
C TYR A 52 -8.90 -6.77 -2.06
N ILE A 53 -8.95 -7.98 -1.52
CA ILE A 53 -7.78 -8.82 -1.27
C ILE A 53 -7.96 -10.14 -2.01
N CYS A 54 -6.92 -10.56 -2.70
CA CYS A 54 -6.83 -11.86 -3.34
C CYS A 54 -6.34 -12.92 -2.33
N ASP A 55 -6.62 -14.21 -2.55
CA ASP A 55 -6.20 -15.28 -1.63
C ASP A 55 -4.67 -15.36 -1.43
N ASP A 56 -3.89 -14.90 -2.41
CA ASP A 56 -2.43 -14.77 -2.32
C ASP A 56 -1.95 -13.61 -1.42
N GLY A 57 -2.87 -12.80 -0.89
CA GLY A 57 -2.59 -11.66 -0.02
C GLY A 57 -2.40 -10.32 -0.73
N VAL A 58 -2.40 -10.32 -2.07
CA VAL A 58 -2.24 -9.09 -2.86
C VAL A 58 -3.54 -8.29 -2.83
N TYR A 59 -3.44 -6.99 -2.59
CA TYR A 59 -4.57 -6.08 -2.62
C TYR A 59 -4.84 -5.59 -4.04
N PHE A 60 -6.11 -5.45 -4.38
CA PHE A 60 -6.60 -5.02 -5.69
C PHE A 60 -7.62 -3.90 -5.53
N LYS A 61 -7.62 -2.92 -6.43
CA LYS A 61 -8.65 -1.87 -6.48
C LYS A 61 -8.82 -1.37 -7.90
N ILE A 62 -10.05 -1.32 -8.38
CA ILE A 62 -10.39 -0.59 -9.61
C ILE A 62 -10.38 0.90 -9.28
N VAL A 63 -9.59 1.68 -10.02
CA VAL A 63 -9.45 3.13 -9.81
C VAL A 63 -10.48 3.88 -10.66
N ASP A 64 -10.67 3.45 -11.90
CA ASP A 64 -11.61 4.02 -12.86
C ASP A 64 -11.98 3.00 -13.96
N GLU A 65 -12.38 3.48 -15.14
CA GLU A 65 -12.91 2.66 -16.23
C GLU A 65 -11.86 1.77 -16.91
N ASP A 66 -10.58 2.11 -16.84
CA ASP A 66 -9.51 1.38 -17.52
C ASP A 66 -8.28 1.12 -16.65
N THR A 67 -8.25 1.66 -15.43
CA THR A 67 -7.12 1.58 -14.51
C THR A 67 -7.48 0.82 -13.24
N TYR A 68 -6.58 -0.07 -12.84
CA TYR A 68 -6.62 -0.75 -11.55
C TYR A 68 -5.22 -0.77 -10.93
N VAL A 69 -5.18 -0.91 -9.62
CA VAL A 69 -3.92 -1.01 -8.88
C VAL A 69 -3.82 -2.33 -8.16
N LEU A 70 -2.58 -2.81 -8.04
CA LEU A 70 -2.22 -3.88 -7.12
C LEU A 70 -1.27 -3.33 -6.06
N PHE A 71 -1.40 -3.83 -4.84
CA PHE A 71 -0.47 -3.52 -3.75
C PHE A 71 -0.07 -4.81 -3.04
N ASP A 72 1.23 -5.10 -3.05
CA ASP A 72 1.82 -6.24 -2.36
C ASP A 72 2.71 -5.77 -1.21
N ASP A 73 2.40 -6.28 -0.02
CA ASP A 73 3.04 -5.96 1.25
C ASP A 73 4.00 -7.08 1.66
N ALA A 74 4.98 -7.36 0.79
CA ALA A 74 5.97 -8.40 1.02
C ALA A 74 6.85 -8.11 2.25
N ALA A 75 6.98 -6.85 2.67
CA ALA A 75 7.74 -6.44 3.85
C ALA A 75 7.11 -6.94 5.16
N SER A 76 5.78 -6.98 5.24
CA SER A 76 5.06 -7.30 6.49
C SER A 76 5.26 -8.73 6.99
N GLN A 77 5.82 -9.63 6.18
CA GLN A 77 6.15 -10.99 6.64
C GLN A 77 7.31 -10.99 7.66
N TYR A 78 8.22 -10.02 7.58
CA TYR A 78 9.35 -9.88 8.51
C TYR A 78 8.94 -9.08 9.74
N LYS A 79 8.79 -9.73 10.88
CA LYS A 79 8.44 -9.09 12.17
C LYS A 79 9.67 -8.61 12.90
N THR A 80 10.82 -9.26 12.70
CA THR A 80 12.10 -8.97 13.35
C THR A 80 13.26 -8.97 12.36
N GLU A 81 14.39 -8.36 12.72
CA GLU A 81 15.63 -8.47 11.92
C GLU A 81 16.14 -9.92 11.85
N GLN A 82 15.77 -10.76 12.81
CA GLN A 82 16.12 -12.18 12.75
C GLN A 82 15.36 -12.89 11.62
N ASP A 83 14.08 -12.55 11.41
CA ASP A 83 13.29 -13.11 10.30
C ASP A 83 13.91 -12.77 8.94
N LEU A 84 14.41 -11.54 8.79
CA LEU A 84 15.08 -11.08 7.57
C LEU A 84 16.43 -11.79 7.36
N ARG A 85 17.22 -11.96 8.43
CA ARG A 85 18.48 -12.72 8.39
C ARG A 85 18.25 -14.20 8.07
N ASP A 86 17.23 -14.81 8.66
CA ASP A 86 16.89 -16.21 8.42
C ASP A 86 16.43 -16.41 6.97
N ALA A 87 15.64 -15.48 6.42
CA ALA A 87 15.27 -15.52 5.01
C ALA A 87 16.49 -15.36 4.09
N SER A 88 17.45 -14.50 4.46
CA SER A 88 18.67 -14.27 3.67
C SER A 88 19.69 -15.41 3.74
N ARG A 89 19.60 -16.29 4.76
CA ARG A 89 20.58 -17.37 4.97
C ARG A 89 20.60 -18.37 3.82
N ASP A 90 19.46 -18.57 3.18
CA ASP A 90 19.28 -19.55 2.10
C ASP A 90 19.28 -18.88 0.72
N SER A 91 19.61 -17.59 0.61
CA SER A 91 19.65 -16.84 -0.65
C SER A 91 21.05 -16.38 -1.03
N GLU A 92 21.37 -16.43 -2.32
CA GLU A 92 22.62 -15.87 -2.87
C GLU A 92 22.62 -14.33 -2.91
N GLN A 93 21.47 -13.71 -2.65
CA GLN A 93 21.25 -12.27 -2.69
C GLN A 93 20.71 -11.77 -1.36
N SER A 94 21.11 -10.57 -0.95
CA SER A 94 20.56 -9.89 0.22
C SER A 94 19.05 -9.72 0.08
N ILE A 95 18.30 -10.20 1.07
CA ILE A 95 16.86 -9.99 1.15
C ILE A 95 16.60 -8.71 1.93
N HIS A 96 15.70 -7.89 1.39
CA HIS A 96 15.25 -6.65 2.00
C HIS A 96 13.73 -6.73 2.20
N PRO A 97 13.16 -5.99 3.16
CA PRO A 97 11.73 -5.74 3.18
C PRO A 97 11.33 -4.91 1.95
N LEU A 98 10.31 -5.36 1.23
CA LEU A 98 9.88 -4.78 -0.04
C LEU A 98 8.39 -4.45 -0.03
N LEU A 99 8.03 -3.33 -0.64
CA LEU A 99 6.65 -3.04 -1.03
C LEU A 99 6.59 -2.91 -2.53
N TYR A 100 5.53 -3.43 -3.13
CA TYR A 100 5.27 -3.28 -4.55
C TYR A 100 3.94 -2.59 -4.77
N PHE A 101 3.96 -1.58 -5.62
CA PHE A 101 2.77 -0.93 -6.15
C PHE A 101 2.74 -1.13 -7.65
N TYR A 102 1.59 -1.54 -8.18
CA TYR A 102 1.41 -1.72 -9.62
C TYR A 102 0.32 -0.78 -10.10
N ASP A 103 0.68 0.07 -11.04
CA ASP A 103 -0.26 0.83 -11.85
C ASP A 103 -0.57 0.00 -13.10
N CYS A 104 -1.81 -0.47 -13.25
CA CYS A 104 -2.18 -1.42 -14.28
C CYS A 104 -3.34 -0.91 -15.12
N HIS A 105 -3.34 -1.31 -16.39
CA HIS A 105 -4.46 -1.07 -17.30
C HIS A 105 -5.21 -2.35 -17.63
N TYR A 106 -6.51 -2.24 -17.85
CA TYR A 106 -7.36 -3.35 -18.23
C TYR A 106 -8.39 -2.99 -19.29
N THR A 107 -8.93 -4.01 -19.94
CA THR A 107 -10.15 -3.89 -20.74
C THR A 107 -11.19 -4.87 -20.21
N LYS A 108 -12.42 -4.42 -20.06
CA LYS A 108 -13.55 -5.28 -19.72
C LYS A 108 -14.12 -5.95 -20.97
N LYS A 109 -14.27 -7.29 -20.94
CA LYS A 109 -14.91 -8.08 -22.01
C LYS A 109 -15.98 -8.99 -21.40
N GLY A 110 -17.24 -8.58 -21.52
CA GLY A 110 -18.33 -9.19 -20.78
C GLY A 110 -18.10 -8.99 -19.28
N ASP A 111 -18.13 -10.09 -18.52
CA ASP A 111 -17.83 -10.08 -17.09
C ASP A 111 -16.33 -10.19 -16.78
N ASN A 112 -15.46 -10.40 -17.78
CA ASN A 112 -14.03 -10.61 -17.55
C ASN A 112 -13.25 -9.30 -17.61
N TYR A 113 -12.19 -9.23 -16.81
CA TYR A 113 -11.20 -8.15 -16.85
C TYR A 113 -9.90 -8.70 -17.44
N ILE A 114 -9.35 -8.03 -18.43
CA ILE A 114 -8.15 -8.46 -19.14
C ILE A 114 -7.08 -7.38 -19.01
N GLY A 115 -6.01 -7.67 -18.27
CA GLY A 115 -4.89 -6.74 -18.10
C GLY A 115 -4.11 -6.56 -19.40
N SER A 116 -3.70 -5.33 -19.71
CA SER A 116 -2.98 -4.99 -20.94
C SER A 116 -1.52 -4.59 -20.70
N GLY A 117 -1.16 -4.27 -19.46
CA GLY A 117 0.20 -3.90 -19.04
C GLY A 117 0.21 -3.33 -17.63
N SER A 118 1.39 -3.18 -17.06
CA SER A 118 1.57 -2.52 -15.78
C SER A 118 2.91 -1.79 -15.67
N THR A 119 2.96 -0.81 -14.78
CA THR A 119 4.20 -0.26 -14.25
C THR A 119 4.31 -0.68 -12.79
N GLU A 120 5.33 -1.48 -12.47
CA GLU A 120 5.68 -1.84 -11.10
C GLU A 120 6.58 -0.74 -10.52
N THR A 121 6.22 -0.23 -9.34
CA THR A 121 7.13 0.55 -8.48
C THR A 121 7.48 -0.31 -7.27
N MET A 122 8.73 -0.75 -7.21
CA MET A 122 9.29 -1.45 -6.05
C MET A 122 9.91 -0.44 -5.09
N MET A 123 9.59 -0.54 -3.80
CA MET A 123 10.17 0.26 -2.72
C MET A 123 10.96 -0.64 -1.78
N VAL A 124 12.21 -0.26 -1.52
CA VAL A 124 13.18 -1.06 -0.76
C VAL A 124 13.52 -0.39 0.55
N PHE A 125 13.36 -1.14 1.64
CA PHE A 125 13.73 -0.75 2.99
C PHE A 125 15.01 -1.48 3.38
N SER A 126 15.90 -0.83 4.15
CA SER A 126 17.17 -1.44 4.53
C SER A 126 16.96 -2.52 5.59
N THR A 127 16.18 -2.21 6.63
CA THR A 127 15.90 -3.08 7.77
C THR A 127 14.39 -3.15 8.08
N VAL A 128 13.98 -4.09 8.94
CA VAL A 128 12.60 -4.15 9.44
C VAL A 128 12.26 -2.90 10.27
N ALA A 129 13.22 -2.35 11.00
CA ALA A 129 13.05 -1.07 11.71
C ALA A 129 12.75 0.09 10.74
N ASN A 130 13.51 0.19 9.63
CA ASN A 130 13.26 1.22 8.62
C ASN A 130 11.88 1.08 7.98
N PHE A 131 11.45 -0.14 7.68
CA PHE A 131 10.09 -0.42 7.20
C PHE A 131 9.01 0.07 8.17
N LYS A 132 9.14 -0.26 9.46
CA LYS A 132 8.19 0.17 10.51
C LYS A 132 8.17 1.69 10.71
N ASP A 133 9.30 2.35 10.48
CA ASP A 133 9.41 3.81 10.54
C ASP A 133 9.05 4.50 9.21
N GLY A 134 8.71 3.73 8.16
CA GLY A 134 8.31 4.25 6.86
C GLY A 134 9.44 4.93 6.06
N LYS A 135 10.70 4.50 6.27
CA LYS A 135 11.90 5.08 5.66
C LYS A 135 12.52 4.15 4.63
N TYR A 136 12.42 4.50 3.36
CA TYR A 136 12.98 3.70 2.27
C TYR A 136 14.25 4.35 1.72
N TYR A 137 15.19 3.55 1.21
CA TYR A 137 16.45 4.05 0.66
C TYR A 137 16.52 3.93 -0.86
N ARG A 138 15.64 3.13 -1.48
CA ARG A 138 15.62 2.95 -2.93
C ARG A 138 14.22 2.68 -3.45
N THR A 139 13.95 3.19 -4.64
CA THR A 139 12.80 2.81 -5.47
C THR A 139 13.27 2.49 -6.87
N SER A 140 12.58 1.58 -7.55
CA SER A 140 12.79 1.31 -8.97
C SER A 140 11.46 1.12 -9.67
N ASP A 141 11.42 1.48 -10.95
CA ASP A 141 10.25 1.27 -11.81
C ASP A 141 10.56 0.26 -12.90
N GLU A 142 9.62 -0.64 -13.15
CA GLU A 142 9.69 -1.60 -14.25
C GLU A 142 8.37 -1.59 -15.03
N VAL A 143 8.45 -1.34 -16.34
CA VAL A 143 7.29 -1.47 -17.23
C VAL A 143 7.18 -2.92 -17.69
N ARG A 144 6.04 -3.54 -17.40
CA ARG A 144 5.74 -4.92 -17.77
C ARG A 144 4.67 -4.97 -18.85
N ASN A 145 5.07 -5.49 -20.01
CA ASN A 145 4.15 -5.82 -21.10
C ASN A 145 3.83 -7.31 -21.04
N TYR A 146 2.57 -7.65 -20.75
CA TYR A 146 2.15 -9.04 -20.64
C TYR A 146 2.00 -9.66 -22.03
N LYS A 147 2.87 -10.62 -22.38
CA LYS A 147 2.69 -11.45 -23.59
C LYS A 147 1.42 -12.29 -23.49
N ASP A 148 1.13 -12.79 -22.30
CA ASP A 148 -0.11 -13.45 -21.93
C ASP A 148 -0.82 -12.59 -20.87
N PRO A 149 -1.93 -11.92 -21.22
CA PRO A 149 -2.57 -10.96 -20.33
C PRO A 149 -3.15 -11.67 -19.11
N VAL A 150 -2.95 -11.07 -17.94
CA VAL A 150 -3.62 -11.47 -16.70
C VAL A 150 -5.13 -11.34 -16.91
N ARG A 151 -5.90 -12.35 -16.47
CA ARG A 151 -7.36 -12.38 -16.62
C ARG A 151 -8.01 -12.56 -15.27
N ILE A 152 -8.96 -11.70 -14.94
CA ILE A 152 -9.88 -11.91 -13.82
C ILE A 152 -11.22 -12.34 -14.41
N LYS A 153 -11.72 -13.50 -13.96
CA LYS A 153 -12.93 -14.12 -14.50
C LYS A 153 -13.98 -14.31 -13.43
N LEU A 154 -15.25 -14.23 -13.81
CA LEU A 154 -16.37 -14.57 -12.93
C LEU A 154 -16.60 -16.08 -12.96
N GLY A 155 -16.56 -16.72 -11.79
CA GLY A 155 -16.90 -18.13 -11.58
C GLY A 155 -18.03 -18.31 -10.57
N GLU A 156 -18.36 -19.56 -10.25
CA GLU A 156 -19.44 -19.91 -9.32
C GLU A 156 -19.23 -19.33 -7.90
N ASN A 157 -17.97 -19.18 -7.49
CA ASN A 157 -17.57 -18.66 -6.18
C ASN A 157 -17.14 -17.19 -6.23
N GLY A 158 -17.47 -16.46 -7.30
CA GLY A 158 -17.10 -15.06 -7.49
C GLY A 158 -15.93 -14.88 -8.45
N TYR A 159 -15.35 -13.68 -8.45
CA TYR A 159 -14.20 -13.33 -9.26
C TYR A 159 -12.96 -14.04 -8.77
N TYR A 160 -12.17 -14.54 -9.73
CA TYR A 160 -10.90 -15.18 -9.49
C TYR A 160 -9.84 -14.81 -10.52
N LEU A 161 -8.58 -14.90 -10.11
CA LEU A 161 -7.41 -14.73 -10.97
C LEU A 161 -7.19 -15.99 -11.81
N ALA A 162 -7.32 -15.85 -13.13
CA ALA A 162 -7.10 -16.93 -14.09
C ALA A 162 -5.67 -16.85 -14.64
N SER A 163 -4.72 -17.39 -13.89
CA SER A 163 -3.31 -17.50 -14.29
C SER A 163 -2.85 -18.96 -14.34
N GLY A 164 -2.50 -19.45 -15.54
CA GLY A 164 -1.94 -20.79 -15.76
C GLY A 164 -2.81 -21.95 -15.23
N SER A 165 -2.15 -23.01 -14.75
CA SER A 165 -2.76 -24.24 -14.21
C SER A 165 -2.95 -24.22 -12.68
N LYS A 166 -2.80 -23.06 -12.03
CA LYS A 166 -2.89 -22.91 -10.57
C LYS A 166 -4.35 -22.87 -10.08
N PRO A 167 -4.59 -23.17 -8.79
CA PRO A 167 -5.90 -22.94 -8.19
C PRO A 167 -6.35 -21.49 -8.39
N TYR A 168 -7.65 -21.31 -8.52
CA TYR A 168 -8.28 -20.02 -8.72
C TYR A 168 -8.22 -19.20 -7.43
N ASP A 169 -7.36 -18.19 -7.37
CA ASP A 169 -7.30 -17.26 -6.23
C ASP A 169 -8.48 -16.28 -6.33
N HIS A 170 -9.34 -16.23 -5.30
CA HIS A 170 -10.56 -15.43 -5.32
C HIS A 170 -10.36 -14.07 -4.65
N TYR A 171 -11.20 -13.12 -5.03
CA TYR A 171 -11.20 -11.77 -4.46
C TYR A 171 -12.27 -11.63 -3.37
N TYR A 172 -11.90 -10.95 -2.29
CA TYR A 172 -12.76 -10.64 -1.14
C TYR A 172 -12.72 -9.14 -0.84
N LYS A 173 -13.81 -8.55 -0.32
CA LYS A 173 -13.79 -7.15 0.12
C LYS A 173 -12.76 -6.97 1.24
N SER A 174 -12.05 -5.85 1.22
CA SER A 174 -11.10 -5.47 2.26
C SER A 174 -11.34 -4.04 2.71
N ASN A 175 -11.20 -3.80 4.01
CA ASN A 175 -11.25 -2.45 4.59
C ASN A 175 -9.89 -1.74 4.53
N LYS A 176 -8.83 -2.40 4.03
CA LYS A 176 -7.51 -1.77 3.86
C LYS A 176 -7.63 -0.66 2.82
N LYS A 177 -7.13 0.53 3.14
CA LYS A 177 -7.00 1.61 2.17
C LYS A 177 -5.65 1.44 1.47
N ILE A 178 -5.67 1.28 0.16
CA ILE A 178 -4.46 1.27 -0.68
C ILE A 178 -4.43 2.53 -1.55
N PRO A 179 -3.25 3.04 -1.96
CA PRO A 179 -3.13 4.19 -2.85
C PRO A 179 -3.80 3.95 -4.20
N SER A 180 -4.26 5.00 -4.87
CA SER A 180 -4.82 4.93 -6.25
C SER A 180 -3.78 5.25 -7.32
N THR A 181 -2.68 5.94 -6.96
CA THR A 181 -1.60 6.29 -7.89
C THR A 181 -0.23 6.05 -7.25
N LYS A 182 0.81 6.02 -8.08
CA LYS A 182 2.20 5.96 -7.62
C LYS A 182 2.55 7.14 -6.70
N GLU A 183 2.09 8.35 -7.00
CA GLU A 183 2.37 9.52 -6.16
C GLU A 183 1.73 9.37 -4.78
N GLU A 184 0.51 8.84 -4.70
CA GLU A 184 -0.14 8.53 -3.43
C GLU A 184 0.57 7.42 -2.66
N PHE A 185 1.13 6.43 -3.37
CA PHE A 185 1.95 5.38 -2.78
C PHE A 185 3.24 5.97 -2.18
N LEU A 186 4.01 6.71 -2.97
CA LEU A 186 5.28 7.28 -2.52
C LEU A 186 5.11 8.30 -1.38
N LYS A 187 4.03 9.10 -1.40
CA LYS A 187 3.72 10.09 -0.34
C LYS A 187 3.49 9.46 1.04
N GLN A 188 3.26 8.16 1.14
CA GLN A 188 3.09 7.47 2.43
C GLN A 188 4.43 7.20 3.14
N TYR A 189 5.55 7.36 2.44
CA TYR A 189 6.87 6.99 2.94
C TYR A 189 7.87 8.14 2.77
N THR A 190 8.96 8.08 3.54
CA THR A 190 10.03 9.09 3.52
C THR A 190 11.27 8.51 2.85
N TYR A 191 11.80 9.20 1.84
CA TYR A 191 13.09 8.86 1.25
C TYR A 191 14.22 9.18 2.24
N ALA A 192 15.02 8.17 2.57
CA ALA A 192 16.08 8.21 3.55
C ALA A 192 17.29 7.40 3.04
N PRO A 193 18.02 7.90 2.02
CA PRO A 193 19.13 7.17 1.40
C PRO A 193 20.27 6.86 2.38
N GLU A 194 20.44 7.65 3.43
CA GLU A 194 21.41 7.41 4.51
C GLU A 194 21.14 6.14 5.30
N THR A 195 19.97 5.51 5.12
CA THR A 195 19.64 4.23 5.75
C THR A 195 20.11 3.02 4.93
N GLU A 196 20.65 3.23 3.73
CA GLU A 196 21.30 2.17 2.97
C GLU A 196 22.46 1.59 3.80
N ASP A 197 22.27 0.36 4.28
CA ASP A 197 23.34 -0.40 4.93
C ASP A 197 24.13 -1.08 3.82
N ASP A 198 25.37 -0.64 3.60
CA ASP A 198 26.24 -1.18 2.55
C ASP A 198 26.91 -2.51 2.96
N GLY A 199 26.49 -3.08 4.09
CA GLY A 199 26.91 -4.41 4.52
C GLY A 199 28.39 -4.49 4.88
N ARG A 200 29.06 -3.37 5.14
CA ARG A 200 30.42 -3.36 5.68
C ARG A 200 30.42 -3.70 7.16
N TYR A 201 30.36 -5.00 7.47
CA TYR A 201 30.82 -5.56 8.73
C TYR A 201 32.05 -6.45 8.49
#